data_AF-A0A965IPZ7-F1
#
_entry.id   AF-A0A965IPZ7-F1
#
_cell.length_a   1.000
_cell.length_b   1.000
_cell.length_c   1.000
_cell.angle_alpha   90.00
_cell.angle_beta   90.00
_cell.angle_gamma   90.00
#
_symmetry.space_group_name_H-M   'P 1'
#
loop_
_entity.id
_entity.type
_entity.pdbx_description
1 polymer ?
#
loop_
_entity_poly.entity_id
_entity_poly.type
_entity_poly.pdbx_seq_one_letter_code
_entity_poly.pdbx_strand_id
1 'polypeptide(L)'
;MVLNRAGEKRGQKDIAQAWSRVANEAIGSGDFGSVFGVDAEIGRDQVANFSGARQIAWVESQLVAQRHDGVIEICPRGIDTAWLGANFECHRLVASAEHLISFAVRWHGEKPALLWEIDGPVGTRVAASAVDGAFSSTEMRGETLLSGFAARQTATVK
;
A
#
# COMPACT_ATOMS: atom_id res chain seq x y z
N MET A 1 -1.47 -13.61 -2.47
CA MET A 1 -0.53 -13.12 -3.48
C MET A 1 -1.15 -13.20 -4.86
N VAL A 2 -1.67 -12.07 -5.34
CA VAL A 2 -2.62 -11.96 -6.47
C VAL A 2 -2.08 -12.55 -7.78
N LEU A 3 -0.78 -12.39 -8.05
CA LEU A 3 -0.12 -12.97 -9.22
C LEU A 3 -0.02 -14.50 -9.21
N ASN A 4 0.08 -15.12 -8.02
CA ASN A 4 0.11 -16.58 -7.88
C ASN A 4 -1.29 -17.19 -8.08
N ARG A 5 -2.34 -16.44 -7.73
CA ARG A 5 -3.74 -16.81 -8.03
C ARG A 5 -4.13 -16.52 -9.48
N ALA A 6 -3.48 -15.57 -10.16
CA ALA A 6 -3.74 -15.20 -11.55
C ALA A 6 -2.95 -16.04 -12.59
N GLY A 7 -1.96 -16.85 -12.17
CA GLY A 7 -1.15 -17.67 -13.08
C GLY A 7 -0.15 -16.88 -13.95
N GLU A 8 0.02 -15.59 -13.72
CA GLU A 8 0.78 -14.67 -14.57
C GLU A 8 2.29 -14.73 -14.26
N LYS A 9 3.00 -15.65 -14.92
CA LYS A 9 4.42 -15.94 -14.64
C LYS A 9 5.40 -14.91 -15.23
N ARG A 10 5.02 -14.11 -16.23
CA ARG A 10 5.89 -13.10 -16.85
C ARG A 10 5.90 -11.80 -16.06
N GLY A 11 4.73 -11.27 -15.71
CA GLY A 11 4.64 -10.08 -14.85
C GLY A 11 5.37 -10.25 -13.51
N GLN A 12 5.31 -11.45 -12.93
CA GLN A 12 6.11 -11.79 -11.74
C GLN A 12 7.62 -11.62 -11.96
N LYS A 13 8.14 -12.06 -13.11
CA LYS A 13 9.56 -11.97 -13.44
C LYS A 13 9.98 -10.53 -13.73
N ASP A 14 9.15 -9.77 -14.44
CA ASP A 14 9.48 -8.40 -14.84
C ASP A 14 9.48 -7.46 -13.62
N ILE A 15 8.51 -7.62 -12.72
CA ILE A 15 8.46 -6.92 -11.43
C ILE A 15 9.68 -7.32 -10.58
N ALA A 16 9.98 -8.62 -10.46
CA ALA A 16 11.15 -9.08 -9.71
C ALA A 16 12.47 -8.52 -10.26
N GLN A 17 12.62 -8.41 -11.59
CA GLN A 17 13.81 -7.84 -12.22
C GLN A 17 13.91 -6.33 -12.04
N ALA A 18 12.81 -5.59 -12.21
CA ALA A 18 12.79 -4.14 -11.99
C ALA A 18 13.15 -3.80 -10.53
N TRP A 19 12.61 -4.55 -9.57
CA TRP A 19 12.88 -4.33 -8.16
C TRP A 19 14.23 -4.86 -7.69
N SER A 20 14.78 -5.90 -8.33
CA SER A 20 16.16 -6.34 -8.08
C SER A 20 17.18 -5.25 -8.40
N ARG A 21 16.91 -4.41 -9.41
CA ARG A 21 17.78 -3.27 -9.73
C ARG A 21 17.73 -2.21 -8.63
N VAL A 22 16.53 -1.82 -8.20
CA VAL A 22 16.32 -0.85 -7.12
C VAL A 22 16.93 -1.34 -5.80
N ALA A 23 16.73 -2.62 -5.46
CA ALA A 23 17.30 -3.20 -4.24
C ALA A 23 18.83 -3.27 -4.30
N ASN A 24 19.43 -3.68 -5.43
CA ASN A 24 20.89 -3.70 -5.57
C ASN A 24 21.51 -2.31 -5.49
N GLU A 25 20.82 -1.29 -6.01
CA GLU A 25 21.23 0.10 -5.92
C GLU A 25 21.16 0.62 -4.48
N ALA A 26 20.07 0.34 -3.75
CA ALA A 26 19.90 0.70 -2.35
C ALA A 26 20.87 -0.04 -1.40
N ILE A 27 21.22 -1.30 -1.71
CA ILE A 27 22.24 -2.06 -0.98
C ILE A 27 23.63 -1.48 -1.25
N GLY A 28 23.92 -1.12 -2.50
CA GLY A 28 25.19 -0.50 -2.88
C GLY A 28 25.42 0.88 -2.25
N SER A 29 24.33 1.63 -2.02
CA SER A 29 24.36 2.96 -1.37
C SER A 29 24.26 2.91 0.16
N GLY A 30 23.92 1.76 0.75
CA GLY A 30 23.73 1.61 2.20
C GLY A 30 22.40 2.16 2.74
N ASP A 31 21.47 2.55 1.85
CA ASP A 31 20.19 3.20 2.19
C ASP A 31 19.01 2.21 2.32
N PHE A 32 19.31 0.90 2.34
CA PHE A 32 18.33 -0.17 2.30
C PHE A 32 17.26 -0.11 3.41
N GLY A 33 17.66 0.21 4.65
CA GLY A 33 16.72 0.30 5.78
C GLY A 33 15.72 1.46 5.64
N SER A 34 16.15 2.56 5.03
CA SER A 34 15.34 3.74 4.70
C SER A 34 14.36 3.42 3.57
N VAL A 35 14.85 2.83 2.48
CA VAL A 35 14.05 2.51 1.28
C VAL A 35 12.98 1.45 1.55
N PHE A 36 13.26 0.48 2.42
CA PHE A 36 12.38 -0.66 2.67
C PHE A 36 11.75 -0.68 4.08
N GLY A 37 12.00 0.36 4.90
CA GLY A 37 11.44 0.47 6.25
C GLY A 37 11.79 -0.72 7.14
N VAL A 38 13.04 -1.19 7.05
CA VAL A 38 13.55 -2.36 7.79
C VAL A 38 14.57 -1.88 8.82
N ASP A 39 14.38 -2.23 10.10
CA ASP A 39 15.36 -1.92 11.14
C ASP A 39 16.71 -2.57 10.83
N ALA A 40 17.80 -1.82 11.07
CA ALA A 40 19.18 -2.15 10.70
C ALA A 40 19.73 -3.46 11.32
N GLU A 41 18.99 -4.07 12.23
CA GLU A 41 19.35 -5.31 12.92
C GLU A 41 18.96 -6.59 12.16
N ILE A 42 18.20 -6.47 11.06
CA ILE A 42 17.90 -7.60 10.18
C ILE A 42 19.08 -7.82 9.23
N GLY A 43 19.97 -8.74 9.64
CA GLY A 43 21.24 -9.04 8.97
C GLY A 43 21.12 -9.37 7.47
N ARG A 44 22.20 -9.07 6.73
CA ARG A 44 22.38 -9.25 5.27
C ARG A 44 21.93 -10.63 4.73
N ASP A 45 21.96 -11.66 5.56
CA ASP A 45 21.54 -13.04 5.21
C ASP A 45 20.03 -13.22 5.10
N GLN A 46 19.21 -12.38 5.77
CA GLN A 46 17.75 -12.39 5.63
C GLN A 46 17.29 -11.64 4.37
N VAL A 47 18.09 -10.67 3.90
CA VAL A 47 17.84 -9.89 2.68
C VAL A 47 18.03 -10.75 1.42
N ALA A 48 19.01 -11.67 1.43
CA ALA A 48 19.14 -12.70 0.39
C ALA A 48 17.97 -13.72 0.40
N ASN A 49 17.23 -13.81 1.51
CA ASN A 49 16.07 -14.68 1.72
C ASN A 49 14.71 -13.94 1.65
N PHE A 50 14.69 -12.68 1.21
CA PHE A 50 13.48 -12.02 0.75
C PHE A 50 13.07 -12.65 -0.59
N SER A 51 12.38 -13.78 -0.52
CA SER A 51 11.73 -14.34 -1.70
C SER A 51 10.80 -13.28 -2.29
N GLY A 52 10.72 -13.18 -3.63
CA GLY A 52 9.88 -12.18 -4.29
C GLY A 52 8.42 -12.19 -3.82
N ALA A 53 7.95 -13.33 -3.27
CA ALA A 53 6.65 -13.45 -2.62
C ALA A 53 6.49 -12.60 -1.36
N ARG A 54 7.51 -12.54 -0.49
CA ARG A 54 7.49 -11.71 0.72
C ARG A 54 7.56 -10.22 0.38
N GLN A 55 8.33 -9.86 -0.64
CA GLN A 55 8.44 -8.48 -1.10
C GLN A 55 7.11 -7.97 -1.69
N ILE A 56 6.44 -8.77 -2.52
CA ILE A 56 5.12 -8.43 -3.06
C ILE A 56 4.07 -8.36 -1.95
N ALA A 57 4.08 -9.28 -0.99
CA ALA A 57 3.17 -9.22 0.15
C ALA A 57 3.39 -7.97 1.00
N TRP A 58 4.64 -7.53 1.14
CA TRP A 58 4.97 -6.28 1.82
C TRP A 58 4.44 -5.06 1.05
N VAL A 59 4.63 -5.00 -0.27
CA VAL A 59 4.05 -3.92 -1.11
C VAL A 59 2.51 -3.93 -1.06
N GLU A 60 1.88 -5.10 -1.19
CA GLU A 60 0.41 -5.24 -1.06
C GLU A 60 -0.05 -4.67 0.31
N SER A 61 0.71 -4.90 1.39
CA SER A 61 0.40 -4.37 2.73
C SER A 61 0.54 -2.85 2.87
N GLN A 62 1.29 -2.19 1.97
CA GLN A 62 1.38 -0.72 1.93
C GLN A 62 0.16 -0.11 1.24
N LEU A 63 -0.52 -0.86 0.37
CA LEU A 63 -1.63 -0.39 -0.45
C LEU A 63 -2.99 -0.65 0.21
N VAL A 64 -3.16 -1.81 0.84
CA VAL A 64 -4.40 -2.16 1.54
C VAL A 64 -4.11 -3.07 2.74
N ALA A 65 -4.85 -2.87 3.83
CA ALA A 65 -4.90 -3.82 4.94
C ALA A 65 -6.28 -3.86 5.57
N GLN A 66 -6.64 -5.00 6.16
CA GLN A 66 -7.79 -5.08 7.07
C GLN A 66 -7.35 -4.69 8.47
N ARG A 67 -8.03 -3.72 9.07
CA ARG A 67 -7.88 -3.38 10.48
C ARG A 67 -8.61 -4.40 11.36
N HIS A 68 -8.23 -4.49 12.63
CA HIS A 68 -8.78 -5.49 13.56
C HIS A 68 -10.30 -5.40 13.75
N ASP A 69 -10.89 -4.22 13.55
CA ASP A 69 -12.33 -3.94 13.62
C ASP A 69 -13.06 -4.21 12.29
N GLY A 70 -12.38 -4.81 11.32
CA GLY A 70 -12.94 -5.22 10.04
C GLY A 70 -12.90 -4.16 8.95
N VAL A 71 -12.47 -2.93 9.26
CA VAL A 71 -12.34 -1.83 8.29
C VAL A 71 -11.25 -2.12 7.27
N ILE A 72 -11.53 -1.86 6.00
CA ILE A 72 -10.55 -1.90 4.90
C ILE A 72 -9.83 -0.55 4.88
N GLU A 73 -8.55 -0.54 5.22
CA GLU A 73 -7.69 0.64 5.15
C GLU A 73 -6.95 0.68 3.82
N ILE A 74 -7.16 1.77 3.06
CA ILE A 74 -6.38 2.11 1.87
C ILE A 74 -5.16 2.91 2.33
N CYS A 75 -3.99 2.52 1.83
CA CYS A 75 -2.72 3.13 2.20
C CYS A 75 -2.56 3.24 3.73
N PRO A 76 -2.58 2.12 4.49
CA PRO A 76 -2.61 2.13 5.96
C PRO A 76 -1.38 2.80 6.61
N ARG A 77 -0.30 3.00 5.84
CA ARG A 77 0.91 3.73 6.27
C ARG A 77 1.07 5.11 5.60
N GLY A 78 0.03 5.58 4.92
CA GLY A 78 0.07 6.78 4.08
C GLY A 78 0.52 6.46 2.65
N ILE A 79 0.51 7.49 1.80
CA ILE A 79 1.06 7.43 0.44
C ILE A 79 2.53 7.82 0.54
N ASP A 80 3.41 7.03 -0.08
CA ASP A 80 4.84 7.32 -0.12
C ASP A 80 5.12 8.70 -0.76
N THR A 81 6.07 9.43 -0.20
CA THR A 81 6.49 10.74 -0.71
C THR A 81 6.93 10.71 -2.18
N ALA A 82 7.46 9.59 -2.67
CA ALA A 82 7.85 9.39 -4.05
C ALA A 82 6.65 9.35 -5.02
N TRP A 83 5.43 9.15 -4.52
CA TRP A 83 4.20 9.07 -5.33
C TRP A 83 3.31 10.30 -5.19
N LEU A 84 3.76 11.34 -4.49
CA LEU A 84 3.03 12.60 -4.40
C LEU A 84 2.91 13.25 -5.78
N GLY A 85 1.70 13.66 -6.15
CA GLY A 85 1.39 14.20 -7.47
C GLY A 85 1.32 13.16 -8.59
N ALA A 86 1.74 11.91 -8.35
CA ALA A 86 1.65 10.83 -9.33
C ALA A 86 0.29 10.12 -9.21
N ASN A 87 -0.49 10.11 -10.30
CA ASN A 87 -1.71 9.33 -10.36
C ASN A 87 -1.37 7.84 -10.40
N PHE A 88 -2.07 7.02 -9.63
CA PHE A 88 -1.89 5.57 -9.67
C PHE A 88 -3.20 4.82 -9.42
N GLU A 89 -3.24 3.57 -9.85
CA GLU A 89 -4.39 2.69 -9.71
C GLU A 89 -3.95 1.30 -9.28
N CYS A 90 -4.78 0.68 -8.44
CA CYS A 90 -4.62 -0.64 -7.89
C CYS A 90 -5.88 -1.43 -8.19
N HIS A 91 -5.71 -2.65 -8.71
CA HIS A 91 -6.83 -3.47 -9.17
C HIS A 91 -6.88 -4.78 -8.39
N ARG A 92 -8.05 -5.10 -7.85
CA ARG A 92 -8.38 -6.39 -7.20
C ARG A 92 -7.38 -6.85 -6.14
N LEU A 93 -6.94 -5.92 -5.29
CA LEU A 93 -6.13 -6.24 -4.12
C LEU A 93 -6.98 -7.00 -3.09
N VAL A 94 -6.35 -7.92 -2.34
CA VAL A 94 -7.04 -8.66 -1.28
C VAL A 94 -7.18 -7.75 -0.06
N ALA A 95 -8.41 -7.32 0.22
CA ALA A 95 -8.72 -6.41 1.33
C ALA A 95 -9.08 -7.17 2.61
N SER A 96 -9.71 -8.34 2.50
CA SER A 96 -10.00 -9.27 3.61
C SER A 96 -10.19 -10.69 3.07
N ALA A 97 -10.62 -11.62 3.93
CA ALA A 97 -10.96 -12.98 3.51
C ALA A 97 -12.11 -13.02 2.48
N GLU A 98 -13.03 -12.05 2.52
CA GLU A 98 -14.26 -12.03 1.70
C GLU A 98 -14.30 -10.89 0.69
N HIS A 99 -13.31 -9.98 0.71
CA HIS A 99 -13.36 -8.75 -0.08
C HIS A 99 -12.11 -8.54 -0.94
N LEU A 100 -12.35 -8.10 -2.18
CA LEU A 100 -11.33 -7.50 -3.04
C LEU A 100 -11.60 -6.01 -3.18
N ILE A 101 -10.55 -5.21 -3.33
CA ILE A 101 -10.67 -3.78 -3.56
C ILE A 101 -9.87 -3.36 -4.79
N SER A 102 -10.46 -2.49 -5.60
CA SER A 102 -9.76 -1.69 -6.60
C SER A 102 -9.88 -0.23 -6.20
N PHE A 103 -8.81 0.54 -6.32
CA PHE A 103 -8.84 1.96 -6.01
C PHE A 103 -7.87 2.74 -6.90
N ALA A 104 -8.14 4.03 -7.07
CA ALA A 104 -7.27 4.94 -7.79
C ALA A 104 -7.08 6.24 -7.00
N VAL A 105 -5.89 6.80 -7.10
CA VAL A 105 -5.55 8.11 -6.56
C VAL A 105 -5.28 9.06 -7.72
N ARG A 106 -6.01 10.17 -7.74
CA ARG A 106 -5.87 11.25 -8.73
C ARG A 106 -5.59 12.57 -8.04
N TRP A 107 -4.55 13.29 -8.44
CA TRP A 107 -4.16 14.52 -7.75
C TRP A 107 -4.89 15.75 -8.30
N HIS A 108 -5.46 16.54 -7.38
CA HIS A 108 -6.03 17.86 -7.64
C HIS A 108 -5.25 18.90 -6.81
N GLY A 109 -4.11 19.35 -7.35
CA GLY A 109 -3.13 20.10 -6.58
C GLY A 109 -2.50 19.21 -5.50
N GLU A 110 -2.48 19.68 -4.26
CA GLU A 110 -1.95 18.92 -3.11
C GLU A 110 -2.94 17.89 -2.56
N LYS A 111 -4.20 17.88 -3.05
CA LYS A 111 -5.26 17.03 -2.52
C LYS A 111 -5.50 15.81 -3.42
N PRO A 112 -5.35 14.58 -2.91
CA PRO A 112 -5.67 13.38 -3.65
C PRO A 112 -7.18 13.12 -3.67
N ALA A 113 -7.76 12.96 -4.85
CA ALA A 113 -9.04 12.33 -5.05
C ALA A 113 -8.87 10.81 -5.04
N LEU A 114 -9.63 10.15 -4.16
CA LEU A 114 -9.66 8.71 -3.99
C LEU A 114 -10.93 8.16 -4.63
N LEU A 115 -10.78 7.19 -5.52
CA LEU A 115 -11.86 6.41 -6.11
C LEU A 115 -11.69 4.97 -5.64
N TRP A 116 -12.78 4.30 -5.28
CA TRP A 116 -12.72 2.91 -4.84
C TRP A 116 -13.91 2.09 -5.33
N GLU A 117 -13.68 0.79 -5.43
CA GLU A 117 -14.66 -0.25 -5.70
C GLU A 117 -14.30 -1.50 -4.89
N ILE A 118 -15.28 -2.06 -4.19
CA ILE A 118 -15.13 -3.24 -3.34
C ILE A 118 -16.04 -4.34 -3.88
N ASP A 119 -15.44 -5.49 -4.16
CA ASP A 119 -16.16 -6.73 -4.44
C ASP A 119 -16.28 -7.54 -3.14
N GLY A 120 -17.46 -8.09 -2.86
CA GLY A 120 -17.73 -8.93 -1.68
C GLY A 120 -19.09 -8.65 -1.03
N PRO A 121 -19.35 -9.21 0.16
CA PRO A 121 -20.53 -8.88 0.96
C PRO A 121 -20.65 -7.37 1.23
N VAL A 122 -21.89 -6.87 1.33
CA VAL A 122 -22.14 -5.46 1.67
C VAL A 122 -21.97 -5.21 3.17
N GLY A 123 -21.77 -3.94 3.54
CA GLY A 123 -21.71 -3.51 4.94
C GLY A 123 -20.29 -3.40 5.51
N THR A 124 -19.26 -3.68 4.71
CA THR A 124 -17.88 -3.33 5.07
C THR A 124 -17.69 -1.81 5.04
N ARG A 125 -16.67 -1.34 5.74
CA ARG A 125 -16.28 0.06 5.79
C ARG A 125 -14.90 0.22 5.19
N VAL A 126 -14.72 1.27 4.39
CA VAL A 126 -13.43 1.68 3.84
C VAL A 126 -12.98 2.98 4.51
N ALA A 127 -11.69 3.09 4.78
CA ALA A 127 -11.05 4.28 5.28
C ALA A 127 -9.68 4.46 4.63
N ALA A 128 -9.11 5.66 4.77
CA ALA A 128 -7.74 5.97 4.38
C ALA A 128 -7.10 6.79 5.50
N SER A 129 -7.13 6.26 6.73
CA SER A 129 -6.93 7.04 7.96
C SER A 129 -5.53 7.67 8.06
N ALA A 130 -4.52 7.05 7.45
CA ALA A 130 -3.16 7.58 7.40
C ALA A 130 -2.97 8.67 6.33
N VAL A 131 -3.89 8.76 5.37
CA VAL A 131 -3.96 9.86 4.41
C VAL A 131 -4.87 10.94 5.00
N ASP A 132 -6.16 10.66 5.18
CA ASP A 132 -7.13 11.58 5.77
C ASP A 132 -7.83 10.91 6.96
N GLY A 133 -7.52 11.38 8.17
CA GLY A 133 -8.07 10.81 9.40
C GLY A 133 -9.58 11.01 9.60
N ALA A 134 -10.22 11.88 8.81
CA ALA A 134 -11.67 12.07 8.83
C ALA A 134 -12.40 11.23 7.78
N PHE A 135 -11.68 10.65 6.81
CA PHE A 135 -12.30 9.89 5.73
C PHE A 135 -12.66 8.47 6.18
N SER A 136 -13.94 8.15 6.04
CA SER A 136 -14.48 6.80 6.12
C SER A 136 -15.78 6.73 5.31
N SER A 137 -16.04 5.57 4.69
CA SER A 137 -17.28 5.33 3.95
C SER A 137 -17.75 3.87 4.10
N THR A 138 -19.05 3.63 3.95
CA THR A 138 -19.66 2.29 3.85
C THR A 138 -20.16 1.98 2.43
N GLU A 139 -19.98 2.93 1.51
CA GLU A 139 -20.31 2.74 0.10
C GLU A 139 -19.35 1.71 -0.53
N MET A 140 -19.90 0.71 -1.21
CA MET A 140 -19.08 -0.31 -1.89
C MET A 140 -18.33 0.26 -3.11
N ARG A 141 -18.80 1.38 -3.66
CA ARG A 141 -18.15 2.14 -4.73
C ARG A 141 -18.30 3.62 -4.43
N GLY A 142 -17.27 4.41 -4.71
CA GLY A 142 -17.39 5.85 -4.51
C GLY A 142 -16.16 6.62 -4.93
N GLU A 143 -16.30 7.93 -4.83
CA GLU A 143 -15.21 8.89 -5.01
C GLU A 143 -15.27 9.96 -3.93
N THR A 144 -14.10 10.45 -3.54
CA THR A 144 -14.00 11.56 -2.59
C THR A 144 -12.73 12.36 -2.85
N LEU A 145 -12.74 13.64 -2.49
CA LEU A 145 -11.52 14.45 -2.44
C LEU A 145 -11.02 14.46 -1.00
N LEU A 146 -9.87 13.85 -0.74
CA LEU A 146 -9.27 13.79 0.58
C LEU A 146 -8.69 15.15 0.97
N SER A 147 -8.66 15.45 2.25
CA SER A 147 -8.10 16.69 2.79
C SER A 147 -6.58 16.79 2.64
N GLY A 148 -5.90 15.70 2.28
CA GLY A 148 -4.44 15.57 2.25
C GLY A 148 -3.94 14.87 3.52
N PHE A 149 -2.61 14.76 3.69
CA PHE A 149 -2.02 14.04 4.82
C PHE A 149 -2.39 14.66 6.16
N ALA A 150 -3.03 13.88 7.03
CA ALA A 150 -3.16 14.25 8.44
C ALA A 150 -1.76 14.45 9.02
N ALA A 151 -1.50 15.65 9.58
CA ALA A 151 -0.23 15.93 10.24
C ALA A 151 0.05 14.83 11.28
N ARG A 152 1.25 14.25 11.21
CA ARG A 152 1.72 13.19 12.14
C ARG A 152 1.40 13.66 13.56
N GLN A 153 0.53 12.94 14.27
CA GLN A 153 0.26 13.23 15.67
C GLN A 153 1.56 13.01 16.44
N THR A 154 2.28 14.08 16.75
CA THR A 154 3.34 14.06 17.76
C THR A 154 2.66 13.74 19.08
N ALA A 155 2.69 12.46 19.46
CA ALA A 155 2.39 12.03 20.80
C ALA A 155 3.39 12.72 21.73
N THR A 156 2.95 13.82 22.34
CA THR A 156 3.69 14.48 23.41
C THR A 156 3.56 13.57 24.62
N VAL A 157 4.57 12.73 24.86
CA VAL A 157 4.70 11.97 26.10
C VAL A 157 4.95 13.00 27.21
N LYS A 158 4.03 13.08 28.17
CA LYS A 158 4.19 13.81 29.42
C LYS A 158 5.00 13.01 30.43
#